data_AF-A0A4D6C1S9-F1
#
_entry.id   AF-A0A4D6C1S9-F1
#
_cell.length_a   1.000
_cell.length_b   1.000
_cell.length_c   1.000
_cell.angle_alpha   90.00
_cell.angle_beta   90.00
_cell.angle_gamma   90.00
#
_symmetry.space_group_name_H-M   'P 1'
#
loop_
_entity.id
_entity.type
_entity.pdbx_description
1 polymer ?
#
loop_
_entity_poly.entity_id
_entity_poly.type
_entity_poly.pdbx_seq_one_letter_code
_entity_poly.pdbx_strand_id
1 'polypeptide(L)' 'MAVPKKRKSKTKTKIKKHAWKQKAVEQAKKSIALSKALLNENPTRFIYND' A
#
# COMPACT_ATOMS: atom_id res chain seq x y z
N MET A 1 6.49 -31.82 -8.85
CA MET A 1 6.19 -30.52 -8.20
C MET A 1 6.23 -30.70 -6.69
N ALA A 2 6.79 -29.74 -5.94
CA ALA A 2 6.81 -29.81 -4.49
C ALA A 2 5.42 -29.53 -3.91
N VAL A 3 4.91 -30.43 -3.06
CA VAL A 3 3.62 -30.30 -2.37
C VAL A 3 3.89 -30.00 -0.89
N PRO A 4 3.14 -29.09 -0.24
CA PRO A 4 3.32 -28.81 1.17
C PRO A 4 2.99 -30.04 2.02
N LYS A 5 4.00 -30.54 2.76
CA LYS A 5 3.82 -31.70 3.64
C LYS A 5 2.80 -31.46 4.75
N LYS A 6 2.65 -30.21 5.21
CA LYS A 6 1.70 -29.78 6.24
C LYS A 6 1.11 -28.42 5.91
N ARG A 7 -0.12 -28.17 6.38
CA ARG A 7 -0.74 -26.85 6.25
C ARG A 7 0.01 -25.80 7.08
N LYS A 8 0.03 -24.56 6.60
CA LYS A 8 0.52 -23.41 7.39
C LYS A 8 -0.41 -23.16 8.58
N SER A 9 0.17 -22.75 9.71
CA SER A 9 -0.63 -22.36 10.88
C SER A 9 -1.49 -21.13 10.55
N LYS A 10 -2.62 -20.99 11.24
CA LYS A 10 -3.54 -19.85 11.06
C LYS A 10 -2.80 -18.51 11.22
N THR A 11 -1.88 -18.42 12.19
CA THR A 11 -1.07 -17.23 12.46
C THR A 11 -0.18 -16.86 11.27
N LYS A 12 0.57 -17.82 10.71
CA LYS A 12 1.45 -17.56 9.55
C LYS A 12 0.65 -17.10 8.32
N THR A 13 -0.54 -17.64 8.12
CA THR A 13 -1.43 -17.20 7.02
C THR A 13 -1.94 -15.77 7.25
N LYS A 14 -2.35 -15.43 8.48
CA LYS A 14 -2.81 -14.06 8.84
C LYS A 14 -1.70 -13.02 8.66
N ILE A 15 -0.47 -13.31 9.09
CA ILE A 15 0.68 -12.42 8.94
C ILE A 15 0.94 -12.11 7.45
N LYS A 16 0.93 -13.14 6.58
CA LYS A 16 1.11 -12.93 5.14
C LYS A 16 -0.01 -12.08 4.53
N LYS A 17 -1.27 -12.30 4.93
CA LYS A 17 -2.41 -11.49 4.48
C LYS A 17 -2.29 -10.04 4.96
N HIS A 18 -1.82 -9.82 6.19
CA HIS A 18 -1.57 -8.48 6.71
C HIS A 18 -0.51 -7.75 5.89
N ALA A 19 0.63 -8.39 5.60
CA ALA A 19 1.68 -7.79 4.76
C ALA A 19 1.16 -7.40 3.37
N TRP A 20 0.28 -8.21 2.76
CA TRP A 20 -0.36 -7.86 1.50
C TRP A 20 -1.29 -6.63 1.64
N LYS A 21 -2.10 -6.57 2.70
CA LYS A 21 -2.99 -5.42 2.97
C LYS A 21 -2.22 -4.13 3.28
N GLN A 22 -1.05 -4.22 3.91
CA GLN A 22 -0.23 -3.05 4.23
C GLN A 22 0.22 -2.28 2.98
N LYS A 23 0.37 -2.96 1.84
CA LYS A 23 0.69 -2.29 0.56
C LYS A 23 -0.39 -1.27 0.18
N ALA A 24 -1.67 -1.58 0.40
CA ALA A 24 -2.76 -0.66 0.12
C ALA A 24 -2.72 0.58 1.03
N VAL A 25 -2.38 0.39 2.31
CA VAL A 25 -2.22 1.48 3.27
C VAL A 25 -1.07 2.41 2.85
N GLU A 26 0.03 1.86 2.36
CA GLU A 26 1.15 2.65 1.84
C GLU A 26 0.73 3.50 0.62
N GLN A 27 -0.03 2.93 -0.32
CA GLN A 27 -0.54 3.68 -1.47
C GLN A 27 -1.54 4.75 -1.07
N ALA A 28 -2.43 4.47 -0.12
CA ALA A 28 -3.36 5.47 0.42
C ALA A 28 -2.63 6.67 1.03
N LYS A 29 -1.55 6.44 1.78
CA LYS A 29 -0.71 7.53 2.33
C LYS A 29 -0.13 8.41 1.23
N LYS A 30 0.41 7.81 0.16
CA LYS A 30 0.95 8.54 -1.00
C LYS A 30 -0.15 9.34 -1.71
N SER A 31 -1.32 8.74 -1.94
CA SER A 31 -2.46 9.41 -2.57
C SER A 31 -2.92 10.63 -1.77
N ILE A 32 -3.00 10.53 -0.44
CA ILE A 32 -3.39 11.66 0.42
C ILE A 32 -2.32 12.76 0.39
N ALA A 33 -1.03 12.40 0.43
CA ALA A 33 0.05 13.37 0.32
C ALA A 33 -0.01 14.12 -1.02
N LEU A 34 -0.30 13.40 -2.12
CA LEU A 34 -0.48 13.98 -3.45
C LEU A 34 -1.70 14.90 -3.50
N SER A 35 -2.86 14.47 -2.97
CA SER A 35 -4.07 15.30 -2.99
C SER A 35 -3.87 16.62 -2.22
N LYS A 36 -3.17 16.57 -1.08
CA LYS A 36 -2.81 17.78 -0.32
C LYS A 36 -1.87 18.69 -1.12
N ALA A 37 -0.91 18.13 -1.84
CA ALA A 37 0.01 18.90 -2.68
C ALA A 37 -0.72 19.59 -3.84
N LEU A 38 -1.72 18.92 -4.43
CA LEU A 38 -2.54 19.46 -5.52
C LEU A 38 -3.46 20.60 -5.06
N LEU A 39 -4.08 20.47 -3.87
CA LEU A 39 -5.00 21.46 -3.34
C LEU A 39 -4.32 22.71 -2.76
N ASN A 40 -3.00 22.66 -2.52
CA ASN A 40 -2.27 23.82 -2.01
C ASN A 40 -2.08 24.88 -3.10
N GLU A 41 -2.36 26.14 -2.76
CA GLU A 41 -2.34 27.31 -3.67
C GLU A 41 -0.94 27.65 -4.24
N ASN A 42 0.14 27.15 -3.60
CA ASN A 42 1.52 27.30 -4.09
C ASN A 42 2.19 25.92 -4.24
N PRO A 43 2.01 25.25 -5.38
CA PRO A 43 2.57 23.92 -5.63
C PRO A 43 4.08 24.03 -5.87
N THR A 44 4.89 23.85 -4.83
CA THR A 44 6.36 23.94 -4.95
C THR A 44 6.99 22.78 -5.72
N ARG A 45 6.30 21.63 -5.87
CA ARG A 45 6.91 20.39 -6.40
C ARG A 45 6.02 19.49 -7.27
N PHE A 46 4.70 19.71 -7.32
CA PHE A 46 3.78 18.85 -8.07
C PHE A 46 3.02 19.70 -9.10
N ILE A 47 3.38 19.54 -10.37
CA ILE A 47 2.72 20.17 -11.50
C ILE A 47 1.87 19.08 -12.17
N TYR A 48 0.55 19.27 -12.21
CA TYR A 48 -0.38 18.41 -12.93
C TYR A 48 -0.64 19.08 -14.29
N ASN A 49 -0.17 18.45 -15.37
CA ASN A 49 -0.49 18.87 -16.73
C ASN A 49 -1.71 18.06 -17.19
N ASP A 50 -2.75 18.76 -17.66
CA ASP A 50 -3.99 18.17 -18.18
C ASP A 50 -3.79 17.38 -19.48
#